data_AF-A0A0A9VQU9-F1
#
_entry.id   AF-A0A0A9VQU9-F1
#
_cell.length_a   1.000
_cell.length_b   1.000
_cell.length_c   1.000
_cell.angle_alpha   90.00
_cell.angle_beta   90.00
_cell.angle_gamma   90.00
#
_symmetry.space_group_name_H-M   'P 1'
#
loop_
_entity.id
_entity.type
_entity.pdbx_description
1 polymer ?
#
loop_
_entity_poly.entity_id
_entity_poly.type
_entity_poly.pdbx_seq_one_letter_code
_entity_poly.pdbx_strand_id
1 'polypeptide(L)'
;MSTISTVGVALCYFALPYGFIYTYGGPFMLLVLSLIFGLVGCIGLLMVFHEKIVGTTTTITVCYAMLNVCSGMLDAATIMPLAETFPRNRGPVVALTKTLTGLGASVLASISSNLLNNNVSAFITFITILLVVVQIFSIALVQLPPYVISTWRRRGKSADELNKFESLKLTYFTTFVPKRRLACGYITVISMIIFFTLTSPLSAYLEISLAGKYVIGTITVFLCLSFLVMALPVS
;
A
#
# COMPACT_ATOMS: atom_id res chain seq x y z
N MET A 1 15.37 -8.83 18.01
CA MET A 1 14.79 -8.75 16.66
C MET A 1 13.52 -9.61 16.53
N SER A 2 13.51 -10.89 16.92
CA SER A 2 12.30 -11.75 16.76
C SER A 2 11.10 -11.28 17.59
N THR A 3 11.27 -10.85 18.84
CA THR A 3 10.14 -10.38 19.67
C THR A 3 9.41 -9.18 19.07
N ILE A 4 10.17 -8.24 18.49
CA ILE A 4 9.64 -7.03 17.85
C ILE A 4 8.76 -7.43 16.65
N SER A 5 9.25 -8.33 15.79
CA SER A 5 8.52 -8.74 14.60
C SER A 5 7.31 -9.61 14.93
N THR A 6 7.42 -10.53 15.89
CA THR A 6 6.32 -11.41 16.29
C THR A 6 5.14 -10.61 16.84
N VAL A 7 5.39 -9.61 17.69
CA VAL A 7 4.31 -8.76 18.24
C VAL A 7 3.64 -7.92 17.15
N GLY A 8 4.43 -7.34 16.24
CA GLY A 8 3.89 -6.56 15.12
C GLY A 8 3.00 -7.39 14.20
N VAL A 9 3.46 -8.59 13.84
CA VAL A 9 2.70 -9.50 12.96
C VAL A 9 1.44 -10.03 13.64
N ALA A 10 1.49 -10.34 14.94
CA ALA A 10 0.31 -10.77 15.70
C ALA A 10 -0.81 -9.72 15.68
N LEU A 11 -0.46 -8.44 15.81
CA LEU A 11 -1.43 -7.33 15.74
C LEU A 11 -1.92 -7.06 14.32
N CYS A 12 -1.09 -7.33 13.30
CA CYS A 12 -1.52 -7.29 11.90
C CYS A 12 -2.60 -8.36 11.62
N TYR A 13 -2.45 -9.57 12.18
CA TYR A 13 -3.43 -10.65 12.02
C TYR A 13 -4.75 -10.44 12.76
N PHE A 14 -4.86 -9.39 13.57
CA PHE A 14 -6.09 -8.98 14.20
C PHE A 14 -7.04 -8.34 13.16
N ALA A 15 -7.42 -9.11 12.14
CA ALA A 15 -8.12 -8.65 10.94
C ALA A 15 -9.64 -8.52 11.13
N LEU A 16 -10.23 -9.22 12.11
CA LEU A 16 -11.67 -9.20 12.39
C LEU A 16 -12.20 -7.79 12.67
N PRO A 17 -11.59 -6.97 13.55
CA PRO A 17 -12.04 -5.60 13.78
C PRO A 17 -11.93 -4.72 12.53
N TYR A 18 -10.90 -4.91 11.71
CA TYR A 18 -10.75 -4.13 10.47
C TYR A 18 -11.92 -4.40 9.51
N GLY A 19 -12.39 -5.65 9.44
CA GLY A 19 -13.59 -6.03 8.69
C GLY A 19 -14.84 -5.32 9.21
N PHE A 20 -15.07 -5.30 10.54
CA PHE A 20 -16.21 -4.60 11.13
C PHE A 20 -16.21 -3.10 10.84
N ILE A 21 -15.06 -2.44 10.99
CA ILE A 21 -14.92 -1.01 10.70
C ILE A 21 -15.18 -0.75 9.21
N TYR A 22 -14.71 -1.62 8.33
CA TYR A 22 -14.96 -1.50 6.88
C TYR A 22 -16.45 -1.63 6.55
N THR A 23 -17.16 -2.60 7.14
CA THR A 23 -18.61 -2.76 6.90
C THR A 23 -19.40 -1.55 7.39
N TYR A 24 -19.03 -1.00 8.56
CA TYR A 24 -19.73 0.13 9.16
C TYR A 24 -19.44 1.45 8.44
N GLY A 25 -18.15 1.79 8.30
CA GLY A 25 -17.66 3.10 7.86
C GLY A 25 -17.19 3.17 6.41
N GLY A 26 -17.02 2.04 5.74
CA GLY A 26 -16.41 1.96 4.42
C GLY A 26 -14.89 2.15 4.44
N PRO A 27 -14.26 2.22 3.24
CA PRO A 27 -12.81 2.34 3.08
C PRO A 27 -12.27 3.66 3.59
N PHE A 28 -13.05 4.74 3.51
CA PHE A 28 -12.63 6.06 3.95
C PHE A 28 -12.24 6.07 5.44
N MET A 29 -13.09 5.50 6.31
CA MET A 29 -12.79 5.42 7.75
C MET A 29 -11.54 4.56 8.02
N LEU A 30 -11.37 3.45 7.29
CA LEU A 30 -10.15 2.65 7.42
C LEU A 30 -8.90 3.43 6.99
N LEU A 31 -8.94 4.15 5.88
CA LEU A 31 -7.79 4.91 5.36
C LEU A 31 -7.40 6.07 6.26
N VAL A 32 -8.38 6.75 6.87
CA VAL A 32 -8.10 7.81 7.84
C VAL A 32 -7.48 7.22 9.10
N LEU A 33 -8.02 6.12 9.61
CA LEU A 33 -7.50 5.48 10.81
C LEU A 33 -6.10 4.89 10.56
N SER A 34 -5.86 4.30 9.38
CA SER A 34 -4.52 3.82 9.01
C SER A 34 -3.51 4.96 8.87
N LEU A 35 -3.92 6.13 8.35
CA LEU A 35 -3.06 7.32 8.32
C LEU A 35 -2.64 7.73 9.75
N ILE A 36 -3.58 7.75 10.71
CA ILE A 36 -3.28 8.11 12.11
C ILE A 36 -2.29 7.12 12.73
N PHE A 37 -2.58 5.81 12.67
CA PHE A 37 -1.69 4.79 13.22
C PHE A 37 -0.32 4.75 12.52
N GLY A 38 -0.30 4.95 11.20
CA GLY A 38 0.92 5.03 10.40
C GLY A 38 1.78 6.23 10.77
N LEU A 39 1.17 7.42 10.92
CA LEU A 39 1.85 8.63 11.35
C LEU A 39 2.45 8.50 12.76
N VAL A 40 1.66 8.01 13.72
CA VAL A 40 2.14 7.82 15.10
C VAL A 40 3.31 6.82 15.13
N GLY A 41 3.20 5.71 14.41
CA GLY A 41 4.27 4.72 14.31
C GLY A 41 5.55 5.26 13.65
N CYS A 42 5.42 5.97 12.53
CA CYS A 42 6.55 6.56 11.80
C CYS A 42 7.24 7.68 12.58
N ILE A 43 6.46 8.60 13.16
CA ILE A 43 6.98 9.72 13.96
C ILE A 43 7.64 9.19 15.24
N GLY A 44 7.04 8.19 15.88
CA GLY A 44 7.64 7.53 17.05
C GLY A 44 9.00 6.91 16.71
N LEU A 45 9.09 6.22 15.57
CA LEU A 45 10.36 5.67 15.09
C LEU A 45 11.38 6.78 14.79
N LEU A 46 10.97 7.84 14.10
CA LEU A 46 11.83 8.98 13.77
C LEU A 46 12.41 9.65 15.02
N MET A 47 11.59 9.84 16.06
CA MET A 47 12.05 10.44 17.32
C MET A 47 13.07 9.56 18.06
N VAL A 48 12.96 8.24 17.95
CA VAL A 48 13.97 7.29 18.48
C VAL A 48 15.30 7.43 17.72
N PHE A 49 15.26 7.52 16.39
CA PHE A 49 16.47 7.67 15.58
C PHE A 49 17.10 9.07 15.61
N HIS A 50 16.33 10.10 15.99
CA HIS A 50 16.84 11.45 16.28
C HIS A 50 17.31 11.60 17.74
N GLU A 51 17.42 10.51 18.49
CA GLU A 51 17.88 10.48 19.89
C GLU A 51 17.05 11.34 20.86
N LYS A 52 15.84 11.77 20.46
CA LYS A 52 14.93 12.53 21.33
C LYS A 52 14.22 11.65 22.35
N ILE A 53 14.11 10.35 22.05
CA ILE A 53 13.50 9.33 22.90
C ILE A 53 14.50 8.19 23.06
N VAL A 54 14.63 7.66 24.27
CA VAL A 54 15.50 6.50 24.54
C VAL A 54 15.01 5.30 23.73
N GLY A 55 15.89 4.77 22.87
CA GLY A 55 15.63 3.62 22.00
C GLY A 55 15.55 2.29 22.73
N THR A 56 14.60 2.15 23.66
CA THR A 56 14.36 0.87 24.35
C THR A 56 13.63 -0.09 23.42
N THR A 57 13.90 -1.40 23.57
CA THR A 57 13.26 -2.47 22.78
C THR A 57 11.73 -2.39 22.84
N THR A 58 11.16 -1.97 23.98
CA THR A 58 9.72 -1.76 24.18
C THR A 58 9.17 -0.65 23.28
N THR A 59 9.81 0.52 23.27
CA THR A 59 9.40 1.68 22.47
C THR A 59 9.40 1.36 20.97
N ILE A 60 10.45 0.68 20.50
CA ILE A 60 10.55 0.23 19.10
C ILE A 60 9.47 -0.82 18.78
N THR A 61 9.18 -1.73 19.71
CA THR A 61 8.11 -2.73 19.54
C THR A 61 6.74 -2.08 19.38
N VAL A 62 6.41 -1.07 20.19
CA VAL A 62 5.12 -0.36 20.11
C VAL A 62 5.00 0.41 18.79
N CYS A 63 6.05 1.13 18.39
CA CYS A 63 6.04 1.87 17.12
C CYS A 63 5.91 0.91 15.92
N TYR A 64 6.65 -0.21 15.94
CA TYR A 64 6.58 -1.23 14.90
C TYR A 64 5.21 -1.93 14.85
N ALA A 65 4.61 -2.19 16.01
CA ALA A 65 3.25 -2.73 16.11
C ALA A 65 2.22 -1.81 15.45
N MET A 66 2.29 -0.50 15.71
CA MET A 66 1.38 0.48 15.08
C MET A 66 1.55 0.55 13.56
N LEU A 67 2.78 0.46 13.06
CA LEU A 67 3.04 0.38 11.61
C LEU A 67 2.45 -0.89 10.98
N ASN A 68 2.50 -2.01 11.69
CA ASN A 68 1.88 -3.25 11.21
C ASN A 68 0.35 -3.19 11.22
N VAL A 69 -0.25 -2.57 12.23
CA VAL A 69 -1.70 -2.28 12.24
C VAL A 69 -2.08 -1.42 11.04
N CYS A 70 -1.34 -0.34 10.79
CA CYS A 70 -1.54 0.50 9.59
C CYS A 70 -1.47 -0.32 8.29
N SER A 71 -0.47 -1.20 8.16
CA SER A 71 -0.32 -2.07 6.99
C SER A 71 -1.51 -3.01 6.79
N GLY A 72 -1.98 -3.69 7.84
CA GLY A 72 -3.14 -4.57 7.78
C GLY A 72 -4.44 -3.82 7.41
N MET A 73 -4.62 -2.62 7.96
CA MET A 73 -5.76 -1.76 7.62
C MET A 73 -5.71 -1.28 6.17
N LEU A 74 -4.52 -0.93 5.66
CA LEU A 74 -4.36 -0.52 4.26
C LEU A 74 -4.66 -1.63 3.27
N ASP A 75 -4.24 -2.84 3.59
CA ASP A 75 -4.51 -4.03 2.78
C ASP A 75 -6.03 -4.26 2.66
N ALA A 76 -6.75 -4.20 3.79
CA ALA A 76 -8.21 -4.30 3.80
C ALA A 76 -8.88 -3.14 3.04
N ALA A 77 -8.41 -1.91 3.23
CA ALA A 77 -9.00 -0.71 2.64
C ALA A 77 -8.81 -0.60 1.13
N THR A 78 -7.79 -1.26 0.56
CA THR A 78 -7.48 -1.21 -0.87
C THR A 78 -7.99 -2.45 -1.62
N ILE A 79 -7.87 -3.65 -1.04
CA ILE A 79 -8.30 -4.89 -1.69
C ILE A 79 -9.82 -5.03 -1.70
N MET A 80 -10.50 -4.69 -0.61
CA MET A 80 -11.96 -4.88 -0.53
C MET A 80 -12.72 -4.04 -1.57
N PRO A 81 -12.48 -2.71 -1.71
CA PRO A 81 -13.16 -1.94 -2.75
C PRO A 81 -12.79 -2.41 -4.16
N LEU A 82 -11.57 -2.87 -4.37
CA LEU A 82 -11.10 -3.33 -5.66
C LEU A 82 -11.76 -4.65 -6.10
N ALA A 83 -11.88 -5.60 -5.18
CA ALA A 83 -12.61 -6.85 -5.38
C ALA A 83 -14.12 -6.62 -5.57
N GLU A 84 -14.67 -5.61 -4.89
CA GLU A 84 -16.05 -5.17 -5.09
C GLU A 84 -16.24 -4.53 -6.46
N THR A 85 -15.32 -3.67 -6.90
CA THR A 85 -15.33 -2.93 -8.18
C THR A 85 -15.29 -3.87 -9.40
N PHE A 86 -14.53 -4.97 -9.30
CA PHE A 86 -14.35 -5.92 -10.40
C PHE A 86 -14.76 -7.34 -10.03
N PRO A 87 -16.07 -7.60 -9.90
CA PRO A 87 -16.56 -8.83 -9.30
C PRO A 87 -16.27 -10.10 -10.11
N ARG A 88 -16.10 -9.99 -11.44
CA ARG A 88 -15.87 -11.12 -12.35
C ARG A 88 -14.39 -11.51 -12.46
N ASN A 89 -13.47 -10.55 -12.33
CA ASN A 89 -12.01 -10.75 -12.48
C ASN A 89 -11.24 -10.42 -11.18
N ARG A 90 -11.81 -10.79 -10.02
CA ARG A 90 -11.22 -10.48 -8.71
C ARG A 90 -9.80 -11.05 -8.56
N GLY A 91 -9.60 -12.30 -8.97
CA GLY A 91 -8.32 -13.01 -8.81
C GLY A 91 -7.13 -12.26 -9.42
N PRO A 92 -7.13 -12.00 -10.74
CA PRO A 92 -6.01 -11.31 -11.39
C PRO A 92 -5.73 -9.91 -10.83
N VAL A 93 -6.79 -9.15 -10.53
CA VAL A 93 -6.64 -7.78 -10.02
C VAL A 93 -6.06 -7.79 -8.60
N VAL A 94 -6.54 -8.67 -7.72
CA VAL A 94 -6.01 -8.82 -6.36
C VAL A 94 -4.58 -9.36 -6.39
N ALA A 95 -4.28 -10.30 -7.28
CA ALA A 95 -2.93 -10.82 -7.47
C ALA A 95 -1.95 -9.70 -7.84
N LEU A 96 -2.31 -8.80 -8.78
CA LEU A 96 -1.51 -7.63 -9.11
C LEU A 96 -1.28 -6.70 -7.92
N THR A 97 -2.32 -6.37 -7.16
CA THR A 97 -2.16 -5.50 -5.99
C THR A 97 -1.25 -6.12 -4.92
N LYS A 98 -1.36 -7.44 -4.71
CA LYS A 98 -0.49 -8.17 -3.78
C LYS A 98 0.96 -8.22 -4.25
N THR A 99 1.22 -8.45 -5.53
CA THR A 99 2.61 -8.43 -6.05
C THR A 99 3.22 -7.04 -5.94
N LEU A 100 2.45 -5.97 -6.15
CA LEU A 100 2.91 -4.59 -5.95
C LEU A 100 3.27 -4.31 -4.49
N THR A 101 2.48 -4.83 -3.54
CA THR A 101 2.77 -4.69 -2.12
C THR A 101 4.11 -5.34 -1.75
N GLY A 102 4.40 -6.52 -2.30
CA GLY A 102 5.70 -7.19 -2.13
C GLY A 102 6.87 -6.45 -2.79
N LEU A 103 6.67 -5.97 -4.03
CA LEU A 103 7.68 -5.21 -4.78
C LEU A 103 8.05 -3.88 -4.11
N GLY A 104 7.11 -3.24 -3.41
CA GLY A 104 7.35 -2.00 -2.68
C GLY A 104 8.50 -2.09 -1.68
N ALA A 105 8.65 -3.24 -1.01
CA ALA A 105 9.76 -3.46 -0.08
C ALA A 105 11.12 -3.47 -0.80
N SER A 106 11.22 -4.12 -1.96
CA SER A 106 12.44 -4.16 -2.79
C SER A 106 12.80 -2.79 -3.35
N VAL A 107 11.80 -2.01 -3.77
CA VAL A 107 11.98 -0.63 -4.23
C VAL A 107 12.56 0.23 -3.11
N LEU A 108 11.96 0.20 -1.92
CA LEU A 108 12.43 0.98 -0.77
C LEU A 108 13.82 0.54 -0.31
N ALA A 109 14.12 -0.76 -0.34
CA ALA A 109 15.45 -1.29 -0.04
C ALA A 109 16.51 -0.78 -1.03
N SER A 110 16.20 -0.78 -2.32
CA SER A 110 17.07 -0.23 -3.37
C SER A 110 17.30 1.27 -3.19
N ILE A 111 16.26 2.05 -2.86
CA ILE A 111 16.39 3.48 -2.58
C ILE A 111 17.26 3.73 -1.35
N SER A 112 17.08 2.95 -0.28
CA SER A 112 17.88 3.04 0.95
C SER A 112 19.37 2.82 0.68
N SER A 113 19.71 1.75 -0.05
CA SER A 113 21.10 1.35 -0.28
C SER A 113 21.80 2.19 -1.35
N ASN A 114 21.09 2.60 -2.40
CA ASN A 114 21.68 3.30 -3.53
C ASN A 114 21.61 4.83 -3.43
N LEU A 115 20.54 5.39 -2.85
CA LEU A 115 20.28 6.84 -2.85
C LEU A 115 20.61 7.50 -1.52
N LEU A 116 20.37 6.81 -0.41
CA LEU A 116 20.57 7.36 0.94
C LEU A 116 21.83 6.84 1.64
N ASN A 117 22.64 6.03 0.96
CA ASN A 117 23.95 5.54 1.43
C ASN A 117 23.92 5.03 2.89
N ASN A 118 22.84 4.31 3.25
CA ASN A 118 22.57 3.79 4.61
C ASN A 118 22.40 4.82 5.74
N ASN A 119 22.13 6.10 5.44
CA ASN A 119 21.67 7.03 6.47
C ASN A 119 20.24 6.68 6.90
N VAL A 120 20.14 5.92 7.99
CA VAL A 120 18.88 5.39 8.53
C VAL A 120 17.89 6.49 8.89
N SER A 121 18.36 7.60 9.45
CA SER A 121 17.50 8.73 9.86
C SER A 121 16.86 9.43 8.65
N ALA A 122 17.67 9.71 7.62
CA ALA A 122 17.17 10.30 6.38
C ALA A 122 16.19 9.36 5.66
N PHE A 123 16.43 8.04 5.71
CA PHE A 123 15.55 7.04 5.12
C PHE A 123 14.19 6.93 5.81
N ILE A 124 14.17 6.95 7.14
CA ILE A 124 12.91 6.93 7.91
C ILE A 124 12.12 8.22 7.67
N THR A 125 12.81 9.36 7.58
CA THR A 125 12.17 10.63 7.23
C THR A 125 11.54 10.57 5.83
N PHE A 126 12.26 10.04 4.84
CA PHE A 126 11.75 9.84 3.49
C PHE A 126 10.52 8.92 3.45
N ILE A 127 10.56 7.76 4.13
CA ILE A 127 9.42 6.84 4.21
C ILE A 127 8.21 7.52 4.87
N THR A 128 8.44 8.31 5.93
CA THR A 128 7.36 9.01 6.65
C THR A 128 6.65 9.99 5.72
N ILE A 129 7.40 10.79 4.96
CA ILE A 129 6.83 11.74 3.99
C ILE A 129 6.08 10.97 2.89
N LEU A 130 6.67 9.90 2.36
CA LEU A 130 6.06 9.08 1.31
C LEU A 130 4.75 8.45 1.79
N LEU A 131 4.70 7.93 3.02
CA LEU A 131 3.49 7.38 3.63
C LEU A 131 2.38 8.42 3.68
N VAL A 132 2.68 9.64 4.17
CA VAL A 132 1.68 10.71 4.29
C VAL A 132 1.14 11.12 2.93
N VAL A 133 2.03 11.36 1.96
CA VAL A 133 1.64 11.77 0.61
C VAL A 133 0.76 10.70 -0.03
N VAL A 134 1.23 9.45 -0.05
CA VAL A 134 0.47 8.33 -0.64
C VAL A 134 -0.87 8.16 0.05
N GLN A 135 -0.93 8.25 1.38
CA GLN A 135 -2.19 8.11 2.10
C GLN A 135 -3.20 9.22 1.82
N ILE A 136 -2.75 10.47 1.69
CA ILE A 136 -3.64 11.58 1.31
C ILE A 136 -4.23 11.32 -0.08
N PHE A 137 -3.40 10.91 -1.05
CA PHE A 137 -3.86 10.54 -2.38
C PHE A 137 -4.82 9.34 -2.34
N SER A 138 -4.52 8.31 -1.54
CA SER A 138 -5.40 7.15 -1.37
C SER A 138 -6.74 7.53 -0.77
N ILE A 139 -6.80 8.40 0.24
CA ILE A 139 -8.06 8.90 0.82
C ILE A 139 -8.90 9.64 -0.23
N ALA A 140 -8.25 10.43 -1.10
CA ALA A 140 -8.95 11.19 -2.14
C ALA A 140 -9.45 10.30 -3.30
N LEU A 141 -8.63 9.33 -3.73
CA LEU A 141 -8.87 8.54 -4.94
C LEU A 141 -9.60 7.21 -4.68
N VAL A 142 -9.39 6.57 -3.53
CA VAL A 142 -10.01 5.29 -3.18
C VAL A 142 -11.41 5.57 -2.65
N GLN A 143 -12.37 5.59 -3.57
CA GLN A 143 -13.78 5.70 -3.24
C GLN A 143 -14.45 4.35 -3.37
N LEU A 144 -15.30 4.05 -2.39
CA LEU A 144 -16.15 2.87 -2.43
C LEU A 144 -17.07 2.97 -3.67
N PRO A 145 -17.19 1.91 -4.49
CA PRO A 145 -18.09 1.93 -5.63
C PRO A 145 -19.52 2.28 -5.20
N PRO A 146 -20.25 3.10 -6.00
CA PRO A 146 -21.53 3.67 -5.57
C PRO A 146 -22.60 2.63 -5.23
N TYR A 147 -22.51 1.40 -5.77
CA TYR A 147 -23.47 0.32 -5.53
C TYR A 147 -23.24 -0.47 -4.23
N VAL A 148 -22.08 -0.35 -3.57
CA VAL A 148 -21.88 -0.91 -2.23
C VAL A 148 -22.19 0.18 -1.22
N ILE A 149 -23.23 -0.02 -0.42
CA ILE A 149 -23.67 0.97 0.57
C ILE A 149 -23.21 0.50 1.95
N SER A 150 -22.25 1.21 2.55
CA SER A 150 -21.86 0.97 3.94
C SER A 150 -23.04 1.23 4.88
N THR A 151 -23.06 0.60 6.05
CA THR A 151 -24.17 0.75 7.00
C THR A 151 -24.39 2.20 7.41
N TRP A 152 -23.30 2.98 7.48
CA TRP A 152 -23.35 4.42 7.71
C TRP A 152 -23.95 5.20 6.54
N ARG A 153 -23.56 4.89 5.28
CA ARG A 153 -24.11 5.53 4.07
C ARG A 153 -25.57 5.12 3.77
N ARG A 154 -26.04 4.03 4.40
CA ARG A 154 -27.43 3.56 4.34
C ARG A 154 -28.36 4.34 5.29
N ARG A 155 -27.83 5.00 6.32
CA ARG A 155 -28.64 5.82 7.24
C ARG A 155 -29.13 7.08 6.52
N GLY A 156 -30.45 7.27 6.49
CA GLY A 156 -31.09 8.47 5.93
C GLY A 156 -31.45 8.40 4.44
N LYS A 157 -31.20 7.29 3.74
CA LYS A 157 -31.63 7.10 2.34
C LYS A 157 -33.02 6.46 2.26
N SER A 158 -33.86 6.96 1.36
CA SER A 158 -35.18 6.37 1.08
C SER A 158 -35.06 5.03 0.34
N ALA A 159 -36.12 4.22 0.39
CA ALA A 159 -36.17 2.92 -0.30
C ALA A 159 -35.94 3.03 -1.81
N ASP A 160 -36.38 4.14 -2.43
CA ASP A 160 -36.23 4.37 -3.88
C ASP A 160 -34.78 4.65 -4.30
N GLU A 161 -34.01 5.33 -3.45
CA GLU A 161 -32.58 5.52 -3.69
C GLU A 161 -31.82 4.20 -3.57
N LEU A 162 -32.20 3.35 -2.61
CA LEU A 162 -31.60 2.03 -2.43
C LEU A 162 -31.81 1.14 -3.65
N ASN A 163 -33.01 1.15 -4.24
CA ASN A 163 -33.34 0.40 -5.44
C ASN A 163 -32.53 0.86 -6.68
N LYS A 164 -32.18 2.15 -6.77
CA LYS A 164 -31.29 2.66 -7.83
C LYS A 164 -29.86 2.13 -7.70
N PHE A 165 -29.35 1.96 -6.49
CA PHE A 165 -28.02 1.34 -6.27
C PHE A 165 -28.02 -0.15 -6.57
N GLU A 166 -29.13 -0.83 -6.27
CA GLU A 166 -29.29 -2.25 -6.56
C GLU A 166 -29.40 -2.55 -8.07
N SER A 167 -30.07 -1.67 -8.83
CA SER A 167 -30.13 -1.79 -10.29
C SER A 167 -28.78 -1.54 -10.97
N LEU A 168 -27.95 -0.63 -10.44
CA LEU A 168 -26.57 -0.40 -10.88
C LEU A 168 -25.67 -1.63 -10.69
N LYS A 169 -25.98 -2.49 -9.71
CA LYS A 169 -25.20 -3.69 -9.39
C LYS A 169 -25.13 -4.64 -10.59
N LEU A 170 -26.25 -4.85 -11.29
CA LEU A 170 -26.33 -5.73 -12.47
C LEU A 170 -25.43 -5.26 -13.62
N THR A 171 -25.39 -3.94 -13.88
CA THR A 171 -24.54 -3.34 -14.92
C THR A 171 -23.05 -3.46 -14.61
N TYR A 172 -22.67 -3.33 -13.33
CA TYR A 172 -21.26 -3.49 -12.92
C TYR A 172 -20.81 -4.96 -12.90
N PHE A 173 -21.70 -5.92 -12.66
CA PHE A 173 -21.37 -7.36 -12.73
C PHE A 173 -21.06 -7.85 -14.15
N THR A 174 -21.57 -7.17 -15.18
CA THR A 174 -21.34 -7.52 -16.59
C THR A 174 -20.18 -6.76 -17.23
N THR A 175 -19.69 -5.69 -16.59
CA THR A 175 -18.60 -4.86 -17.12
C THR A 175 -17.25 -5.56 -16.95
N PHE A 176 -16.53 -5.75 -18.06
CA PHE A 176 -15.20 -6.37 -18.06
C PHE A 176 -14.12 -5.36 -17.67
N VAL A 177 -13.11 -5.83 -16.92
CA VAL A 177 -11.85 -5.10 -16.76
C VAL A 177 -11.22 -4.93 -18.15
N PRO A 178 -10.75 -3.73 -18.53
CA PRO A 178 -10.02 -3.54 -19.78
C PRO A 178 -8.80 -4.45 -19.81
N LYS A 179 -8.84 -5.52 -20.63
CA LYS A 179 -7.79 -6.55 -20.67
C LYS A 179 -6.41 -5.95 -20.97
N ARG A 180 -6.35 -4.89 -21.79
CA ARG A 180 -5.13 -4.14 -22.12
C ARG A 180 -4.48 -3.51 -20.89
N ARG A 181 -5.27 -2.86 -20.04
CA ARG A 181 -4.78 -2.22 -18.80
C ARG A 181 -4.20 -3.26 -17.83
N LEU A 182 -4.89 -4.39 -17.70
CA LEU A 182 -4.43 -5.50 -16.87
C LEU A 182 -3.11 -6.09 -17.40
N ALA A 183 -3.02 -6.32 -18.73
CA ALA A 183 -1.81 -6.84 -19.37
C ALA A 183 -0.61 -5.89 -19.21
N CYS A 184 -0.79 -4.58 -19.42
CA CYS A 184 0.27 -3.59 -19.15
C CYS A 184 0.76 -3.67 -17.70
N GLY A 185 -0.16 -3.74 -16.72
CA GLY A 185 0.21 -3.88 -15.31
C GLY A 185 1.05 -5.14 -15.03
N TYR A 186 0.65 -6.30 -15.59
CA TYR A 186 1.43 -7.54 -15.46
C TYR A 186 2.82 -7.44 -16.09
N ILE A 187 2.93 -6.84 -17.28
CA ILE A 187 4.22 -6.65 -17.95
C ILE A 187 5.15 -5.81 -17.07
N THR A 188 4.66 -4.68 -16.55
CA THR A 188 5.46 -3.80 -15.66
C THR A 188 5.90 -4.53 -14.40
N VAL A 189 5.00 -5.30 -13.77
CA VAL A 189 5.33 -6.11 -12.58
C VAL A 189 6.40 -7.15 -12.89
N ILE A 190 6.27 -7.89 -13.99
CA ILE A 190 7.25 -8.92 -14.40
C ILE A 190 8.61 -8.28 -14.67
N SER A 191 8.66 -7.15 -15.38
CA SER A 191 9.90 -6.40 -15.62
C SER A 191 10.56 -5.96 -14.32
N MET A 192 9.79 -5.48 -13.34
CA MET A 192 10.30 -5.15 -12.01
C MET A 192 10.86 -6.37 -11.28
N ILE A 193 10.15 -7.50 -11.30
CA ILE A 193 10.61 -8.73 -10.64
C ILE A 193 11.95 -9.16 -11.21
N ILE A 194 12.09 -9.18 -12.54
CA ILE A 194 13.35 -9.54 -13.21
C ILE A 194 14.46 -8.56 -12.81
N PHE A 195 14.19 -7.26 -12.85
CA PHE A 195 15.17 -6.23 -12.49
C PHE A 195 15.65 -6.35 -11.03
N PHE A 196 14.74 -6.48 -10.06
CA PHE A 196 15.11 -6.61 -8.65
C PHE A 196 15.78 -7.94 -8.32
N THR A 197 15.38 -9.02 -8.99
CA THR A 197 15.99 -10.35 -8.80
C THR A 197 17.44 -10.36 -9.31
N LEU A 198 17.75 -9.58 -10.34
CA LEU A 198 19.11 -9.44 -10.87
C LEU A 198 19.95 -8.44 -10.05
N THR A 199 19.37 -7.30 -9.67
CA THR A 199 20.11 -6.24 -8.96
C THR A 199 20.41 -6.59 -7.49
N SER A 200 19.56 -7.38 -6.83
CA SER A 200 19.78 -7.80 -5.44
C SER A 200 21.10 -8.58 -5.25
N PRO A 201 21.37 -9.68 -5.98
CA PRO A 201 22.65 -10.39 -5.88
C PRO A 201 23.81 -9.57 -6.42
N LEU A 202 23.64 -8.81 -7.50
CA LEU A 202 24.73 -7.96 -8.03
C LEU A 202 25.22 -6.94 -7.00
N SER A 203 24.30 -6.29 -6.27
CA SER A 203 24.66 -5.34 -5.22
C SER A 203 25.25 -5.99 -3.96
N ALA A 204 25.00 -7.28 -3.75
CA ALA A 204 25.55 -8.03 -2.63
C ALA A 204 26.95 -8.60 -2.92
N TYR A 205 27.24 -9.00 -4.16
CA TYR A 205 28.48 -9.68 -4.53
C TYR A 205 29.51 -8.79 -5.25
N LEU A 206 29.08 -7.66 -5.83
CA LEU A 206 29.98 -6.71 -6.48
C LEU A 206 29.98 -5.39 -5.73
N GLU A 207 31.17 -4.83 -5.48
CA GLU A 207 31.31 -3.44 -5.05
C GLU A 207 30.97 -2.52 -6.22
N ILE A 208 29.70 -2.14 -6.30
CA ILE A 208 29.20 -1.26 -7.36
C ILE A 208 29.74 0.16 -7.10
N SER A 209 30.36 0.75 -8.13
CA SER A 209 30.80 2.14 -8.11
C SER A 209 29.63 3.10 -7.83
N LEU A 210 29.92 4.28 -7.28
CA LEU A 210 28.90 5.30 -7.01
C LEU A 210 28.03 5.60 -8.24
N ALA A 211 28.63 5.68 -9.43
CA ALA A 211 27.90 5.86 -10.69
C ALA A 211 26.91 4.71 -10.97
N GLY A 212 27.30 3.46 -10.73
CA GLY A 212 26.42 2.30 -10.91
C GLY A 212 25.23 2.30 -9.94
N LYS A 213 25.44 2.73 -8.69
CA LYS A 213 24.36 2.88 -7.70
C LYS A 213 23.34 3.94 -8.14
N TYR A 214 23.78 5.09 -8.64
CA TYR A 214 22.90 6.11 -9.18
C TYR A 214 22.12 5.64 -10.41
N VAL A 215 22.73 4.85 -11.30
CA VAL A 215 22.04 4.27 -12.47
C VAL A 215 20.95 3.30 -12.03
N ILE A 216 21.23 2.39 -11.09
CA ILE A 216 20.24 1.44 -10.55
C ILE A 216 19.08 2.18 -9.87
N GLY A 217 19.39 3.22 -9.06
CA GLY A 217 18.38 4.05 -8.42
C GLY A 217 17.49 4.79 -9.43
N THR A 218 18.10 5.37 -10.47
CA THR A 218 17.36 6.10 -11.53
C THR A 218 16.45 5.16 -12.32
N ILE A 219 16.93 3.98 -12.70
CA ILE A 219 16.13 2.95 -13.37
C ILE A 219 14.97 2.53 -12.47
N THR A 220 15.21 2.33 -11.17
CA THR A 220 14.16 1.99 -10.19
C THR A 220 13.06 3.05 -10.17
N VAL A 221 13.40 4.34 -10.13
CA VAL A 221 12.43 5.44 -10.16
C VAL A 221 11.64 5.44 -11.47
N PHE A 222 12.30 5.22 -12.61
CA PHE A 222 11.64 5.17 -13.91
C PHE A 222 10.65 4.00 -14.02
N LEU A 223 11.02 2.81 -13.52
CA LEU A 223 10.11 1.67 -13.43
C LEU A 223 8.93 1.97 -12.49
N CYS A 224 9.15 2.64 -11.37
CA CYS A 224 8.04 3.09 -10.50
C CYS A 224 7.09 4.06 -11.23
N LEU A 225 7.62 5.03 -11.97
CA LEU A 225 6.82 5.98 -12.75
C LEU A 225 6.03 5.30 -13.87
N SER A 226 6.51 4.19 -14.41
CA SER A 226 5.77 3.43 -15.43
C SER A 226 4.43 2.89 -14.93
N PHE A 227 4.22 2.76 -13.61
CA PHE A 227 2.89 2.44 -13.07
C PHE A 227 1.87 3.55 -13.27
N LEU A 228 2.29 4.80 -13.44
CA LEU A 228 1.37 5.89 -13.79
C LEU A 228 0.76 5.69 -15.18
N VAL A 229 1.42 4.94 -16.08
CA VAL A 229 0.85 4.54 -17.37
C VAL A 229 -0.37 3.64 -17.19
N MET A 230 -0.41 2.83 -16.13
CA MET A 230 -1.60 2.05 -15.75
C MET A 230 -2.73 2.94 -15.21
N ALA A 231 -2.43 4.15 -14.71
CA ALA A 231 -3.43 5.11 -14.25
C ALA A 231 -4.03 5.94 -15.40
N LEU A 232 -3.31 6.11 -16.51
CA LEU A 232 -3.81 6.82 -17.68
C LEU A 232 -4.96 6.05 -18.34
N PRO A 233 -6.02 6.76 -18.80
CA PRO A 233 -7.08 6.16 -19.58
C PRO A 233 -6.55 5.83 -20.97
N VAL A 234 -5.87 4.70 -21.10
CA VAL A 234 -5.47 4.17 -22.40
C VAL A 234 -6.72 3.57 -23.03
N SER A 235 -7.35 4.38 -23.88
CA SER A 235 -8.46 4.05 -24.78
C SER A 235 -8.14 2.89 -25.72
#